data_AF-A0A2U8WIE5-F1
#
_entry.id   AF-A0A2U8WIE5-F1
#
_cell.length_a   1.000
_cell.length_b   1.000
_cell.length_c   1.000
_cell.angle_alpha   90.00
_cell.angle_beta   90.00
_cell.angle_gamma   90.00
#
_symmetry.space_group_name_H-M   'P 1'
#
loop_
_entity.id
_entity.type
_entity.pdbx_description
1 polymer ?
#
loop_
_entity_poly.entity_id
_entity_poly.type
_entity_poly.pdbx_seq_one_letter_code
_entity_poly.pdbx_strand_id
1 'polypeptide(L)'
;MTRIAPTSPAADAFLAALADPACGPVPAHSAALVVAHPDDESIGCGAQLPRLSGLTVIHATDGAPRDGRDAGRRGFPNPSAYAAARARELDAALTLAGIAPERRLALGYPDQGVAEAIAPLARRLADLFAARGITVALTHACEGGHPDHDAVALGLQGARRLLGPETLAVIEMPFYHAGPDGLDAGSFLPAEPPRRAIALHLDPEDCAFKAELFAAHASQAETLNQFPIALERFREAPDYAFGALPNGGRLLYEAWGLGLDGARFRALAEAAGREIGGEAPAAT
;
A
#
# COMPACT_ATOMS: atom_id res chain seq x y z
N MET A 1 -1.83 -29.75 13.65
CA MET A 1 -1.10 -28.47 13.82
C MET A 1 -1.22 -27.72 12.51
N THR A 2 -1.83 -26.54 12.50
CA THR A 2 -1.95 -25.72 11.28
C THR A 2 -0.55 -25.31 10.83
N ARG A 3 -0.19 -25.62 9.59
CA ARG A 3 1.14 -25.32 9.05
C ARG A 3 1.17 -23.85 8.64
N ILE A 4 2.04 -23.08 9.28
CA ILE A 4 2.33 -21.70 8.89
C ILE A 4 2.99 -21.70 7.51
N ALA A 5 2.57 -20.79 6.62
CA ALA A 5 3.16 -20.63 5.29
C ALA A 5 4.64 -20.23 5.41
N PRO A 6 5.54 -20.79 4.58
CA PRO A 6 6.93 -20.38 4.58
C PRO A 6 7.06 -18.91 4.15
N THR A 7 8.05 -18.23 4.72
CA THR A 7 8.44 -16.87 4.31
C THR A 7 9.55 -16.98 3.26
N SER A 8 9.46 -16.24 2.14
CA SER A 8 10.56 -16.24 1.15
C SER A 8 11.86 -15.72 1.75
N PRO A 9 13.05 -16.17 1.29
CA PRO A 9 14.33 -15.71 1.82
C PRO A 9 14.50 -14.18 1.76
N ALA A 10 14.02 -13.54 0.68
CA ALA A 10 14.10 -12.09 0.52
C ALA A 10 13.19 -11.36 1.53
N ALA A 11 11.96 -11.84 1.73
CA ALA A 11 11.07 -11.28 2.75
C ALA A 11 11.62 -11.50 4.17
N ASP A 12 12.12 -12.71 4.48
CA ASP A 12 12.66 -13.04 5.80
C ASP A 12 13.85 -12.15 6.17
N ALA A 13 14.80 -11.97 5.24
CA ALA A 13 15.94 -11.09 5.43
C ALA A 13 15.52 -9.63 5.66
N PHE A 14 14.58 -9.11 4.88
CA PHE A 14 14.10 -7.73 5.01
C PHE A 14 13.32 -7.51 6.31
N LEU A 15 12.41 -8.43 6.66
CA LEU A 15 11.65 -8.39 7.91
C LEU A 15 12.54 -8.53 9.14
N ALA A 16 13.58 -9.37 9.08
CA ALA A 16 14.55 -9.48 10.15
C ALA A 16 15.34 -8.19 10.36
N ALA A 17 15.74 -7.52 9.28
CA ALA A 17 16.43 -6.22 9.35
C ALA A 17 15.53 -5.13 9.95
N LEU A 18 14.25 -5.08 9.58
CA LEU A 18 13.28 -4.15 10.19
C LEU A 18 13.10 -4.42 11.69
N ALA A 19 13.00 -5.69 12.08
CA ALA A 19 12.74 -6.12 13.45
C ALA A 19 13.93 -5.98 14.40
N ASP A 20 15.14 -5.79 13.89
CA ASP A 20 16.33 -5.62 14.70
C ASP A 20 16.52 -4.13 15.06
N PRO A 21 16.35 -3.73 16.33
CA PRO A 21 16.51 -2.34 16.76
C PRO A 21 17.97 -1.89 16.74
N ALA A 22 18.94 -2.82 16.71
CA ALA A 22 20.36 -2.52 16.57
C ALA A 22 20.80 -2.44 15.10
N CYS A 23 19.93 -2.84 14.16
CA CYS A 23 20.21 -2.69 12.75
C CYS A 23 20.17 -1.20 12.40
N GLY A 24 21.30 -0.68 11.92
CA GLY A 24 21.43 0.69 11.44
C GLY A 24 20.62 0.94 10.16
N PRO A 25 21.10 1.77 9.23
CA PRO A 25 20.43 1.94 7.95
C PRO A 25 20.24 0.58 7.25
N VAL A 26 18.99 0.24 6.93
CA VAL A 26 18.61 -0.96 6.18
C VAL A 26 18.80 -0.66 4.69
N PRO A 27 19.66 -1.40 3.97
CA PRO A 27 19.83 -1.19 2.54
C PRO A 27 18.54 -1.50 1.78
N ALA A 28 17.94 -0.50 1.15
CA ALA A 28 16.63 -0.57 0.49
C ALA A 28 16.69 -0.15 -1.00
N HIS A 29 17.87 -0.14 -1.62
CA HIS A 29 18.03 0.23 -3.03
C HIS A 29 17.32 -0.72 -4.01
N SER A 30 17.11 -1.97 -3.62
CA SER A 30 16.32 -2.98 -4.34
C SER A 30 14.91 -3.15 -3.76
N ALA A 31 14.45 -2.19 -2.96
CA ALA A 31 13.12 -2.20 -2.37
C ALA A 31 12.25 -1.04 -2.88
N ALA A 32 10.95 -1.29 -2.99
CA ALA A 32 9.96 -0.27 -3.31
C ALA A 32 8.82 -0.28 -2.29
N LEU A 33 8.43 0.89 -1.80
CA LEU A 33 7.17 1.09 -1.08
C LEU A 33 6.13 1.56 -2.08
N VAL A 34 5.10 0.75 -2.34
CA VAL A 34 4.02 1.06 -3.28
C VAL A 34 2.74 1.25 -2.49
N VAL A 35 2.24 2.48 -2.48
CA VAL A 35 1.05 2.85 -1.71
C VAL A 35 0.02 3.57 -2.57
N ALA A 36 -1.22 3.65 -2.11
CA ALA A 36 -2.34 4.09 -2.93
C ALA A 36 -2.41 5.61 -2.91
N HIS A 37 -2.37 6.21 -1.71
CA HIS A 37 -2.62 7.62 -1.49
C HIS A 37 -1.44 8.32 -0.81
N PRO A 38 -1.32 9.65 -0.99
CA PRO A 38 -0.36 10.47 -0.26
C PRO A 38 -0.71 10.55 1.23
N ASP A 39 -0.04 9.74 2.07
CA ASP A 39 -0.19 9.58 3.54
C ASP A 39 0.00 8.12 3.98
N ASP A 40 -0.35 7.18 3.12
CA ASP A 40 -0.22 5.74 3.38
C ASP A 40 1.21 5.32 3.73
N GLU A 41 2.24 5.96 3.13
CA GLU A 41 3.64 5.69 3.47
C GLU A 41 3.93 5.99 4.94
N SER A 42 3.32 7.05 5.45
CA SER A 42 3.45 7.50 6.83
C SER A 42 2.67 6.56 7.76
N ILE A 43 1.48 6.10 7.35
CA ILE A 43 0.65 5.18 8.13
C ILE A 43 1.35 3.83 8.36
N GLY A 44 1.74 3.16 7.27
CA GLY A 44 2.20 1.77 7.33
C GLY A 44 3.67 1.62 7.73
N CYS A 45 4.52 2.56 7.32
CA CYS A 45 5.98 2.42 7.38
C CYS A 45 6.70 3.67 7.92
N GLY A 46 5.95 4.65 8.44
CA GLY A 46 6.45 5.99 8.76
C GLY A 46 7.72 6.01 9.59
N ALA A 47 7.79 5.26 10.69
CA ALA A 47 8.98 5.23 11.55
C ALA A 47 10.17 4.51 10.89
N GLN A 48 9.93 3.62 9.93
CA GLN A 48 11.01 2.93 9.22
C GLN A 48 11.58 3.74 8.05
N LEU A 49 10.83 4.71 7.49
CA LEU A 49 11.25 5.45 6.30
C LEU A 49 12.68 6.01 6.39
N PRO A 50 13.10 6.67 7.50
CA PRO A 50 14.47 7.20 7.61
C PRO A 50 15.56 6.11 7.63
N ARG A 51 15.21 4.88 8.04
CA ARG A 51 16.12 3.74 8.11
C ARG A 51 16.32 3.09 6.74
N LEU A 52 15.36 3.21 5.82
CA LEU A 52 15.33 2.51 4.53
C LEU A 52 16.16 3.22 3.44
N SER A 53 17.49 3.07 3.52
CA SER A 53 18.43 3.76 2.64
C SER A 53 18.30 3.35 1.17
N GLY A 54 17.92 4.30 0.31
CA GLY A 54 17.80 4.11 -1.14
C GLY A 54 16.44 3.60 -1.62
N LEU A 55 15.45 3.49 -0.72
CA LEU A 55 14.08 3.07 -1.02
C LEU A 55 13.48 3.87 -2.18
N THR A 56 12.80 3.18 -3.11
CA THR A 56 11.90 3.83 -4.07
C THR A 56 10.51 3.94 -3.47
N VAL A 57 9.90 5.13 -3.45
CA VAL A 57 8.54 5.34 -2.92
C VAL A 57 7.60 5.65 -4.09
N ILE A 58 6.52 4.88 -4.22
CA ILE A 58 5.60 4.92 -5.34
C ILE A 58 4.19 5.16 -4.82
N HIS A 59 3.56 6.24 -5.28
CA HIS A 59 2.16 6.55 -5.00
C HIS A 59 1.32 6.29 -6.25
N ALA A 60 0.30 5.45 -6.13
CA ALA A 60 -0.55 5.10 -7.25
C ALA A 60 -1.42 6.29 -7.66
N THR A 61 -2.06 6.95 -6.69
CA THR A 61 -3.05 7.98 -6.95
C THR A 61 -2.58 9.38 -6.57
N ASP A 62 -3.34 10.38 -6.99
CA ASP A 62 -3.19 11.76 -6.54
C ASP A 62 -3.97 12.09 -5.25
N GLY A 63 -4.66 11.11 -4.66
CA GLY A 63 -5.42 11.28 -3.42
C GLY A 63 -6.62 12.23 -3.51
N ALA A 64 -7.11 12.54 -4.72
CA ALA A 64 -8.21 13.47 -4.92
C ALA A 64 -9.34 12.88 -5.78
N PRO A 65 -10.43 12.40 -5.15
CA PRO A 65 -11.57 11.85 -5.85
C PRO A 65 -12.18 12.86 -6.83
N ARG A 66 -12.56 12.38 -8.01
CA ARG A 66 -13.01 13.24 -9.11
C ARG A 66 -14.39 13.86 -8.90
N ASP A 67 -15.20 13.31 -8.00
CA ASP A 67 -16.52 13.84 -7.67
C ASP A 67 -16.47 15.14 -6.85
N GLY A 68 -15.30 15.49 -6.31
CA GLY A 68 -15.05 16.72 -5.57
C GLY A 68 -15.67 16.80 -4.18
N ARG A 69 -16.28 15.72 -3.65
CA ARG A 69 -16.88 15.75 -2.31
C ARG A 69 -15.82 15.98 -1.23
N ASP A 70 -14.70 15.26 -1.31
CA ASP A 70 -13.59 15.42 -0.37
C ASP A 70 -12.92 16.78 -0.48
N ALA A 71 -12.69 17.25 -1.72
CA ALA A 71 -12.17 18.59 -1.96
C ALA A 71 -13.08 19.65 -1.30
N GLY A 72 -14.40 19.57 -1.51
CA GLY A 72 -15.37 20.48 -0.92
C GLY A 72 -15.41 20.42 0.61
N ARG A 73 -15.43 19.20 1.19
CA ARG A 73 -15.39 19.00 2.66
C ARG A 73 -14.15 19.60 3.30
N ARG A 74 -13.01 19.53 2.61
CA ARG A 74 -11.72 20.06 3.07
C ARG A 74 -11.49 21.54 2.66
N GLY A 75 -12.48 22.20 2.07
CA GLY A 75 -12.43 23.62 1.72
C GLY A 75 -11.64 23.97 0.46
N PHE A 76 -11.34 22.99 -0.40
CA PHE A 76 -10.68 23.21 -1.68
C PHE A 76 -11.69 23.53 -2.79
N PRO A 77 -11.33 24.40 -3.75
CA PRO A 77 -12.26 24.83 -4.79
C PRO A 77 -12.58 23.76 -5.84
N ASN A 78 -11.70 22.75 -6.00
CA ASN A 78 -11.86 21.65 -6.95
C ASN A 78 -10.90 20.49 -6.64
N PRO A 79 -11.10 19.29 -7.22
CA PRO A 79 -10.21 18.13 -7.02
C PRO A 79 -8.74 18.40 -7.35
N SER A 80 -8.45 19.20 -8.38
CA SER A 80 -7.06 19.48 -8.78
C SER A 80 -6.31 20.31 -7.74
N ALA A 81 -6.96 21.31 -7.14
CA ALA A 81 -6.40 22.09 -6.05
C ALA A 81 -6.14 21.23 -4.80
N TYR A 82 -7.04 20.27 -4.53
CA TYR A 82 -6.88 19.30 -3.44
C TYR A 82 -5.72 18.33 -3.69
N ALA A 83 -5.64 17.74 -4.90
CA ALA A 83 -4.51 16.89 -5.32
C ALA A 83 -3.17 17.62 -5.17
N ALA A 84 -3.10 18.89 -5.60
CA ALA A 84 -1.90 19.70 -5.49
C ALA A 84 -1.53 19.98 -4.02
N ALA A 85 -2.51 20.11 -3.12
CA ALA A 85 -2.26 20.24 -1.69
C ALA A 85 -1.68 18.93 -1.11
N ARG A 86 -2.33 17.79 -1.35
CA ARG A 86 -1.84 16.47 -0.92
C ARG A 86 -0.45 16.15 -1.48
N ALA A 87 -0.15 16.58 -2.71
CA ALA A 87 1.19 16.41 -3.28
C ALA A 87 2.26 17.19 -2.51
N ARG A 88 1.97 18.41 -2.05
CA ARG A 88 2.89 19.23 -1.23
C ARG A 88 3.04 18.69 0.18
N GLU A 89 1.95 18.20 0.77
CA GLU A 89 1.94 17.55 2.08
C GLU A 89 2.85 16.30 2.06
N LEU A 90 2.71 15.47 1.03
CA LEU A 90 3.58 14.33 0.81
C LEU A 90 5.04 14.71 0.57
N ASP A 91 5.32 15.77 -0.20
CA ASP A 91 6.70 16.25 -0.36
C ASP A 91 7.31 16.66 0.99
N ALA A 92 6.53 17.30 1.86
CA ALA A 92 6.97 17.65 3.21
C ALA A 92 7.23 16.39 4.05
N ALA A 93 6.32 15.43 4.08
CA ALA A 93 6.49 14.17 4.81
C ALA A 93 7.73 13.38 4.34
N LEU A 94 7.92 13.24 3.03
CA LEU A 94 9.07 12.53 2.46
C LEU A 94 10.39 13.27 2.71
N THR A 95 10.37 14.61 2.69
CA THR A 95 11.54 15.42 3.06
C THR A 95 11.91 15.21 4.53
N LEU A 96 10.93 15.19 5.44
CA LEU A 96 11.15 14.89 6.87
C LEU A 96 11.75 13.49 7.06
N ALA A 97 11.29 12.51 6.27
CA ALA A 97 11.83 11.14 6.25
C ALA A 97 13.18 10.97 5.54
N GLY A 98 13.77 12.04 5.00
CA GLY A 98 15.06 11.98 4.30
C GLY A 98 14.99 11.25 2.95
N ILE A 99 13.80 11.10 2.36
CA ILE A 99 13.61 10.49 1.05
C ILE A 99 13.85 11.56 -0.04
N ALA A 100 14.86 11.30 -0.88
CA ALA A 100 15.20 12.22 -1.97
C ALA A 100 14.07 12.30 -3.03
N PRO A 101 13.78 13.49 -3.61
CA PRO A 101 12.72 13.65 -4.59
C PRO A 101 12.81 12.70 -5.80
N GLU A 102 14.02 12.33 -6.23
CA GLU A 102 14.25 11.42 -7.37
C GLU A 102 13.84 9.96 -7.08
N ARG A 103 13.67 9.63 -5.81
CA ARG A 103 13.21 8.31 -5.34
C ARG A 103 11.69 8.23 -5.24
N ARG A 104 10.99 9.36 -5.29
CA ARG A 104 9.53 9.45 -5.32
C ARG A 104 9.02 9.29 -6.75
N LEU A 105 8.01 8.44 -6.93
CA LEU A 105 7.31 8.24 -8.20
C LEU A 105 5.80 8.38 -7.99
N ALA A 106 5.16 9.29 -8.71
CA ALA A 106 3.71 9.38 -8.78
C ALA A 106 3.20 8.71 -10.06
N LEU A 107 2.32 7.73 -9.94
CA LEU A 107 1.76 7.03 -11.11
C LEU A 107 0.61 7.81 -11.77
N GLY A 108 -0.07 8.65 -10.99
CA GLY A 108 -1.06 9.63 -11.47
C GLY A 108 -2.46 9.08 -11.72
N TYR A 109 -2.81 7.94 -11.15
CA TYR A 109 -4.19 7.45 -11.21
C TYR A 109 -5.12 8.38 -10.41
N PRO A 110 -6.38 8.55 -10.83
CA PRO A 110 -7.36 9.20 -9.99
C PRO A 110 -7.64 8.35 -8.75
N ASP A 111 -7.78 9.00 -7.59
CA ASP A 111 -8.30 8.35 -6.39
C ASP A 111 -9.69 7.74 -6.66
N GLN A 112 -9.90 6.53 -6.13
CA GLN A 112 -10.98 5.57 -6.35
C GLN A 112 -11.01 4.97 -7.76
N GLY A 113 -9.97 5.17 -8.57
CA GLY A 113 -9.89 4.71 -9.96
C GLY A 113 -8.94 3.54 -10.21
N VAL A 114 -8.19 3.06 -9.21
CA VAL A 114 -7.14 2.04 -9.44
C VAL A 114 -7.74 0.69 -9.80
N ALA A 115 -8.95 0.38 -9.33
CA ALA A 115 -9.63 -0.88 -9.64
C ALA A 115 -9.80 -1.13 -11.15
N GLU A 116 -9.99 -0.08 -11.96
CA GLU A 116 -10.09 -0.20 -13.42
C GLU A 116 -8.72 -0.40 -14.10
N ALA A 117 -7.63 -0.15 -13.37
CA ALA A 117 -6.27 -0.15 -13.88
C ALA A 117 -5.38 -1.24 -13.25
N ILE A 118 -5.93 -2.27 -12.60
CA ILE A 118 -5.14 -3.32 -11.92
C ILE A 118 -4.13 -3.99 -12.86
N ALA A 119 -4.53 -4.43 -14.06
CA ALA A 119 -3.62 -5.05 -15.02
C ALA A 119 -2.60 -4.07 -15.64
N PRO A 120 -3.00 -2.86 -16.08
CA PRO A 120 -2.06 -1.80 -16.45
C PRO A 120 -1.04 -1.47 -15.35
N LEU A 121 -1.48 -1.36 -14.09
CA LEU A 121 -0.64 -1.13 -12.93
C LEU A 121 0.36 -2.28 -12.74
N ALA A 122 -0.10 -3.53 -12.80
CA ALA A 122 0.76 -4.71 -12.66
C ALA A 122 1.91 -4.72 -13.67
N ARG A 123 1.62 -4.45 -14.95
CA ARG A 123 2.66 -4.36 -15.99
C ARG A 123 3.61 -3.20 -15.75
N ARG A 124 3.09 -2.02 -15.44
CA ARG A 124 3.90 -0.83 -15.17
C ARG A 124 4.85 -1.04 -13.98
N LEU A 125 4.37 -1.70 -12.92
CA LEU A 125 5.20 -2.06 -11.77
C LEU A 125 6.24 -3.11 -12.15
N ALA A 126 5.87 -4.17 -12.90
CA ALA A 126 6.82 -5.18 -13.36
C ALA A 126 7.96 -4.58 -14.19
N ASP A 127 7.64 -3.74 -15.17
CA ASP A 127 8.65 -3.07 -16.03
C ASP A 127 9.57 -2.17 -15.20
N LEU A 128 8.99 -1.38 -14.30
CA LEU A 128 9.74 -0.50 -13.41
C LEU A 128 10.67 -1.28 -12.48
N PHE A 129 10.17 -2.38 -11.91
CA PHE A 129 10.92 -3.21 -10.97
C PHE A 129 12.06 -3.95 -11.66
N ALA A 130 11.82 -4.48 -12.87
CA ALA A 130 12.87 -5.04 -13.70
C ALA A 130 13.96 -4.00 -14.02
N ALA A 131 13.56 -2.79 -14.40
CA ALA A 131 14.50 -1.71 -14.76
C ALA A 131 15.33 -1.21 -13.56
N ARG A 132 14.75 -1.20 -12.35
CA ARG A 132 15.41 -0.72 -11.12
C ARG A 132 16.04 -1.83 -10.28
N GLY A 133 15.87 -3.10 -10.65
CA GLY A 133 16.33 -4.24 -9.85
C GLY A 133 15.59 -4.36 -8.50
N ILE A 134 14.30 -4.05 -8.47
CA ILE A 134 13.48 -4.20 -7.26
C ILE A 134 13.13 -5.67 -7.04
N THR A 135 13.47 -6.19 -5.86
CA THR A 135 13.22 -7.58 -5.45
C THR A 135 12.34 -7.69 -4.20
N VAL A 136 12.09 -6.58 -3.51
CA VAL A 136 11.17 -6.49 -2.37
C VAL A 136 10.21 -5.32 -2.59
N ALA A 137 8.91 -5.57 -2.51
CA ALA A 137 7.89 -4.53 -2.52
C ALA A 137 7.10 -4.52 -1.21
N LEU A 138 6.86 -3.33 -0.65
CA LEU A 138 5.99 -3.10 0.50
C LEU A 138 4.69 -2.46 0.02
N THR A 139 3.54 -2.85 0.59
CA THR A 139 2.21 -2.29 0.25
C THR A 139 1.21 -2.48 1.39
N HIS A 140 -0.01 -1.98 1.26
CA HIS A 140 -1.13 -2.34 2.14
C HIS A 140 -1.62 -3.77 1.87
N ALA A 141 -2.21 -4.39 2.90
CA ALA A 141 -2.94 -5.64 2.76
C ALA A 141 -4.27 -5.45 2.00
N CYS A 142 -4.68 -6.47 1.24
CA CYS A 142 -5.99 -6.52 0.57
C CYS A 142 -7.04 -7.04 1.55
N GLU A 143 -7.74 -6.12 2.23
CA GLU A 143 -8.60 -6.42 3.38
C GLU A 143 -9.97 -5.71 3.34
N GLY A 144 -10.29 -4.97 2.28
CA GLY A 144 -11.63 -4.41 2.08
C GLY A 144 -11.85 -3.02 2.69
N GLY A 145 -10.78 -2.32 3.10
CA GLY A 145 -10.85 -0.97 3.64
C GLY A 145 -11.11 0.10 2.59
N HIS A 146 -10.33 0.07 1.50
CA HIS A 146 -10.42 1.03 0.38
C HIS A 146 -10.24 0.31 -0.96
N PRO A 147 -10.97 0.68 -2.03
CA PRO A 147 -10.88 0.01 -3.32
C PRO A 147 -9.47 0.15 -3.92
N ASP A 148 -8.85 1.32 -3.79
CA ASP A 148 -7.49 1.52 -4.30
C ASP A 148 -6.44 0.73 -3.52
N HIS A 149 -6.61 0.52 -2.21
CA HIS A 149 -5.65 -0.26 -1.42
C HIS A 149 -5.65 -1.71 -1.90
N ASP A 150 -6.84 -2.29 -2.01
CA ASP A 150 -7.04 -3.65 -2.52
C ASP A 150 -6.56 -3.76 -3.98
N ALA A 151 -6.86 -2.77 -4.82
CA ALA A 151 -6.43 -2.75 -6.22
C ALA A 151 -4.91 -2.62 -6.39
N VAL A 152 -4.23 -1.82 -5.56
CA VAL A 152 -2.75 -1.72 -5.55
C VAL A 152 -2.13 -3.04 -5.10
N ALA A 153 -2.66 -3.65 -4.03
CA ALA A 153 -2.22 -4.95 -3.56
C ALA A 153 -2.35 -6.03 -4.64
N LEU A 154 -3.48 -6.07 -5.35
CA LEU A 154 -3.68 -6.97 -6.49
C LEU A 154 -2.76 -6.62 -7.69
N GLY A 155 -2.52 -5.34 -7.95
CA GLY A 155 -1.56 -4.88 -8.96
C GLY A 155 -0.15 -5.41 -8.69
N LEU A 156 0.28 -5.40 -7.43
CA LEU A 156 1.57 -5.97 -7.01
C LEU A 156 1.61 -7.50 -7.12
N GLN A 157 0.53 -8.20 -6.78
CA GLN A 157 0.43 -9.65 -7.02
C GLN A 157 0.52 -9.96 -8.53
N GLY A 158 -0.07 -9.10 -9.36
CA GLY A 158 0.08 -9.15 -10.80
C GLY A 158 1.53 -8.96 -11.25
N ALA A 159 2.21 -7.93 -10.75
CA ALA A 159 3.62 -7.67 -11.05
C ALA A 159 4.51 -8.85 -10.61
N ARG A 160 4.27 -9.40 -9.42
CA ARG A 160 4.94 -10.60 -8.91
C ARG A 160 4.73 -11.80 -9.83
N ARG A 161 3.52 -12.00 -10.36
CA ARG A 161 3.24 -13.07 -11.33
C ARG A 161 3.99 -12.88 -12.63
N LEU A 162 4.10 -11.64 -13.14
CA LEU A 162 4.80 -11.32 -14.38
C LEU A 162 6.32 -11.48 -14.26
N LEU A 163 6.91 -11.06 -13.12
CA LEU A 163 8.35 -11.19 -12.86
C LEU A 163 8.76 -12.59 -12.42
N GLY A 164 7.85 -13.31 -11.78
CA GLY A 164 8.09 -14.61 -11.15
C GLY A 164 8.14 -14.50 -9.62
N PRO A 165 7.53 -15.45 -8.89
CA PRO A 165 7.41 -15.40 -7.43
C PRO A 165 8.74 -15.49 -6.69
N GLU A 166 9.79 -16.02 -7.33
CA GLU A 166 11.15 -16.08 -6.79
C GLU A 166 11.93 -14.77 -6.96
N THR A 167 11.46 -13.87 -7.83
CA THR A 167 12.14 -12.60 -8.15
C THR A 167 11.64 -11.44 -7.28
N LEU A 168 10.34 -11.43 -6.97
CA LEU A 168 9.72 -10.37 -6.18
C LEU A 168 9.03 -10.94 -4.93
N ALA A 169 9.56 -10.57 -3.77
CA ALA A 169 8.87 -10.72 -2.50
C ALA A 169 7.94 -9.52 -2.26
N VAL A 170 6.72 -9.79 -1.78
CA VAL A 170 5.75 -8.76 -1.42
C VAL A 170 5.49 -8.82 0.07
N ILE A 171 5.80 -7.74 0.77
CA ILE A 171 5.52 -7.53 2.18
C ILE A 171 4.32 -6.58 2.26
N GLU A 172 3.38 -6.88 3.14
CA GLU A 172 2.21 -6.04 3.36
C GLU A 172 2.15 -5.51 4.79
N MET A 173 1.45 -4.38 4.93
CA MET A 173 1.16 -3.67 6.17
C MET A 173 -0.35 -3.65 6.37
N PRO A 174 -0.85 -3.81 7.60
CA PRO A 174 -2.27 -3.72 7.86
C PRO A 174 -2.70 -2.26 7.80
N PHE A 175 -3.84 -2.01 7.17
CA PHE A 175 -4.44 -0.68 7.10
C PHE A 175 -5.72 -0.69 7.90
N TYR A 176 -6.87 -0.76 7.27
CA TYR A 176 -8.14 -0.79 7.94
C TYR A 176 -9.12 -1.68 7.18
N HIS A 177 -10.05 -2.27 7.90
CA HIS A 177 -11.07 -3.15 7.36
C HIS A 177 -12.31 -3.14 8.26
N ALA A 178 -13.39 -3.78 7.80
CA ALA A 178 -14.60 -3.94 8.61
C ALA A 178 -14.36 -4.99 9.70
N GLY A 179 -14.21 -4.55 10.94
CA GLY A 179 -14.17 -5.37 12.15
C GLY A 179 -15.57 -5.83 12.61
N PRO A 180 -15.68 -6.49 13.77
CA PRO A 180 -16.97 -6.89 14.34
C PRO A 180 -17.82 -5.69 14.80
N ASP A 181 -17.18 -4.65 15.35
CA ASP A 181 -17.85 -3.51 15.98
C ASP A 181 -17.74 -2.19 15.18
N GLY A 182 -17.17 -2.24 13.97
CA GLY A 182 -16.91 -1.06 13.16
C GLY A 182 -15.58 -1.16 12.41
N LEU A 183 -14.97 -0.02 12.10
CA LEU A 183 -13.64 0.03 11.52
C LEU A 183 -12.59 -0.52 12.50
N ASP A 184 -11.77 -1.46 12.04
CA ASP A 184 -10.56 -1.91 12.73
C ASP A 184 -9.35 -1.41 11.93
N ALA A 185 -8.36 -0.81 12.59
CA ALA A 185 -7.18 -0.21 11.98
C ALA A 185 -5.89 -0.72 12.61
N GLY A 186 -4.89 -0.95 11.76
CA GLY A 186 -3.55 -1.41 12.14
C GLY A 186 -3.47 -2.89 12.50
N SER A 187 -4.54 -3.67 12.29
CA SER A 187 -4.58 -5.12 12.52
C SER A 187 -4.73 -5.87 11.17
N PHE A 188 -4.19 -7.08 11.11
CA PHE A 188 -4.37 -7.95 9.93
C PHE A 188 -5.58 -8.86 10.13
N LEU A 189 -6.33 -9.09 9.05
CA LEU A 189 -7.22 -10.24 8.95
C LEU A 189 -6.40 -11.55 8.93
N PRO A 190 -6.94 -12.66 9.46
CA PRO A 190 -6.30 -13.97 9.34
C PRO A 190 -6.09 -14.36 7.87
N ALA A 191 -4.90 -14.86 7.55
CA ALA A 191 -4.59 -15.45 6.25
C ALA A 191 -4.72 -16.98 6.34
N GLU A 192 -5.10 -17.63 5.24
CA GLU A 192 -5.11 -19.08 5.09
C GLU A 192 -4.26 -19.48 3.88
N PRO A 193 -3.16 -20.24 4.05
CA PRO A 193 -2.57 -20.64 5.34
C PRO A 193 -2.05 -19.45 6.17
N PRO A 194 -1.95 -19.57 7.51
CA PRO A 194 -1.45 -18.50 8.37
C PRO A 194 -0.06 -18.01 7.99
N ARG A 195 0.13 -16.68 8.02
CA ARG A 195 1.42 -16.00 7.76
C ARG A 195 2.03 -15.50 9.08
N ARG A 196 3.36 -15.55 9.21
CA ARG A 196 4.07 -14.87 10.30
C ARG A 196 4.03 -13.37 10.06
N ALA A 197 3.68 -12.62 11.10
CA ALA A 197 3.79 -11.17 11.12
C ALA A 197 4.80 -10.76 12.19
N ILE A 198 5.58 -9.72 11.90
CA ILE A 198 6.36 -9.00 12.90
C ILE A 198 5.55 -7.77 13.36
N ALA A 199 5.78 -7.36 14.61
CA ALA A 199 5.16 -6.19 15.20
C ALA A 199 6.25 -5.36 15.89
N LEU A 200 6.49 -4.16 15.37
CA LEU A 200 7.48 -3.21 15.86
C LEU A 200 6.77 -2.25 16.80
N HIS A 201 7.05 -2.38 18.11
CA HIS A 201 6.58 -1.40 19.09
C HIS A 201 7.53 -0.22 19.04
N LEU A 202 7.01 0.92 18.60
CA LEU A 202 7.80 2.12 18.42
C LEU A 202 8.16 2.71 19.79
N ASP A 203 9.40 3.17 19.91
CA ASP A 203 9.82 3.93 21.07
C ASP A 203 9.25 5.37 21.02
N PRO A 204 9.41 6.18 22.07
CA PRO A 204 8.87 7.54 22.09
C PRO A 204 9.42 8.46 20.98
N GLU A 205 10.66 8.25 20.52
CA GLU A 205 11.27 9.07 19.46
C GLU A 205 10.66 8.71 18.10
N ASP A 206 10.54 7.42 17.80
CA ASP A 206 9.86 6.91 16.60
C ASP A 206 8.37 7.32 16.58
N CYS A 207 7.69 7.28 17.74
CA CYS A 207 6.32 7.76 17.85
C CYS A 207 6.19 9.25 17.54
N ALA A 208 7.10 10.07 18.08
CA ALA A 208 7.11 11.51 17.84
C ALA A 208 7.38 11.81 16.36
N PHE A 209 8.37 11.14 15.77
CA PHE A 209 8.69 11.29 14.35
C PHE A 209 7.52 10.88 13.45
N LYS A 210 6.87 9.74 13.71
CA LYS A 210 5.68 9.32 12.97
C LYS A 210 4.51 10.30 13.12
N ALA A 211 4.35 10.91 14.29
CA ALA A 211 3.37 11.98 14.50
C ALA A 211 3.68 13.24 13.68
N GLU A 212 4.96 13.61 13.51
CA GLU A 212 5.37 14.71 12.63
C GLU A 212 5.05 14.40 11.15
N LEU A 213 5.26 13.16 10.71
CA LEU A 213 4.83 12.72 9.37
C LEU A 213 3.32 12.85 9.21
N PHE A 214 2.53 12.43 10.20
CA PHE A 214 1.07 12.58 10.16
C PHE A 214 0.67 14.06 10.10
N ALA A 215 1.35 14.93 10.85
CA ALA A 215 1.07 16.35 10.87
C ALA A 215 1.40 17.05 9.54
N ALA A 216 2.34 16.52 8.75
CA ALA A 216 2.63 17.02 7.41
C ALA A 216 1.44 16.85 6.44
N HIS A 217 0.57 15.87 6.69
CA HIS A 217 -0.65 15.60 5.93
C HIS A 217 -1.87 16.32 6.52
N ALA A 218 -1.76 17.65 6.61
CA ALA A 218 -2.75 18.50 7.29
C ALA A 218 -4.18 18.30 6.76
N SER A 219 -4.37 18.13 5.45
CA SER A 219 -5.67 17.86 4.85
C SER A 219 -6.28 16.51 5.26
N GLN A 220 -5.49 15.58 5.79
CA GLN A 220 -5.89 14.22 6.20
C GLN A 220 -5.89 14.01 7.72
N ALA A 221 -5.73 15.06 8.53
CA ALA A 221 -5.60 14.93 9.99
C ALA A 221 -6.70 14.08 10.66
N GLU A 222 -7.96 14.26 10.27
CA GLU A 222 -9.08 13.46 10.81
C GLU A 222 -9.00 11.97 10.43
N THR A 223 -8.51 11.66 9.24
CA THR A 223 -8.30 10.28 8.78
C THR A 223 -7.16 9.66 9.57
N LEU A 224 -6.02 10.36 9.67
CA LEU A 224 -4.81 9.89 10.32
C LEU A 224 -4.97 9.66 11.83
N ASN A 225 -5.82 10.45 12.49
CA ASN A 225 -6.15 10.26 13.90
C ASN A 225 -6.85 8.92 14.22
N GLN A 226 -7.28 8.17 13.22
CA GLN A 226 -7.88 6.84 13.39
C GLN A 226 -6.84 5.71 13.41
N PHE A 227 -5.57 5.99 13.05
CA PHE A 227 -4.52 4.99 12.98
C PHE A 227 -3.64 4.97 14.24
N PRO A 228 -3.21 3.78 14.69
CA PRO A 228 -2.27 3.68 15.80
C PRO A 228 -0.89 4.19 15.40
N ILE A 229 -0.31 5.05 16.24
CA ILE A 229 1.07 5.54 16.04
C ILE A 229 2.09 4.52 16.54
N ALA A 230 1.92 4.01 17.77
CA ALA A 230 2.96 3.27 18.50
C ALA A 230 3.28 1.85 17.97
N LEU A 231 2.72 1.45 16.83
CA LEU A 231 2.85 0.08 16.33
C LEU A 231 2.87 0.03 14.81
N GLU A 232 3.88 -0.65 14.27
CA GLU A 232 3.97 -0.99 12.86
C GLU A 232 4.04 -2.51 12.71
N ARG A 233 3.35 -3.04 11.69
CA ARG A 233 3.24 -4.48 11.47
C ARG A 233 3.53 -4.79 10.01
N PHE A 234 4.24 -5.90 9.82
CA PHE A 234 4.63 -6.36 8.49
C PHE A 234 4.49 -7.87 8.43
N ARG A 235 4.01 -8.38 7.29
CA ARG A 235 4.08 -9.82 6.96
C ARG A 235 4.35 -9.99 5.49
N GLU A 236 4.90 -11.12 5.09
CA GLU A 236 4.85 -11.47 3.67
C GLU A 236 3.39 -11.66 3.25
N ALA A 237 3.00 -11.03 2.15
CA ALA A 237 1.64 -11.07 1.64
C ALA A 237 1.22 -12.51 1.32
N PRO A 238 -0.01 -12.92 1.67
CA PRO A 238 -0.56 -14.17 1.17
C PRO A 238 -0.77 -14.10 -0.35
N ASP A 239 -0.95 -15.25 -0.99
CA ASP A 239 -1.29 -15.30 -2.41
C ASP A 239 -2.76 -14.93 -2.57
N TYR A 240 -3.04 -13.67 -2.92
CA TYR A 240 -4.41 -13.21 -3.13
C TYR A 240 -5.00 -13.74 -4.44
N ALA A 241 -6.20 -14.28 -4.36
CA ALA A 241 -6.98 -14.65 -5.54
C ALA A 241 -7.76 -13.43 -6.05
N PHE A 242 -7.51 -13.02 -7.30
CA PHE A 242 -8.18 -11.88 -7.94
C PHE A 242 -9.72 -11.98 -7.97
N GLY A 243 -10.29 -13.19 -7.88
CA GLY A 243 -11.75 -13.38 -7.83
C GLY A 243 -12.36 -13.51 -6.44
N ALA A 244 -11.55 -13.45 -5.39
CA ALA A 244 -12.02 -13.51 -4.01
C ALA A 244 -12.12 -12.09 -3.44
N LEU A 245 -13.29 -11.75 -2.88
CA LEU A 245 -13.43 -10.53 -2.12
C LEU A 245 -12.73 -10.68 -0.76
N PRO A 246 -12.00 -9.65 -0.29
CA PRO A 246 -11.39 -9.68 1.02
C PRO A 246 -12.47 -9.66 2.12
N ASN A 247 -12.06 -10.02 3.34
CA ASN A 247 -12.91 -9.95 4.54
C ASN A 247 -14.28 -10.65 4.41
N GLY A 248 -14.35 -11.72 3.60
CA GLY A 248 -15.60 -12.43 3.32
C GLY A 248 -16.66 -11.57 2.62
N GLY A 249 -16.25 -10.52 1.91
CA GLY A 249 -17.15 -9.56 1.24
C GLY A 249 -17.63 -8.41 2.12
N ARG A 250 -17.11 -8.25 3.35
CA ARG A 250 -17.39 -7.08 4.18
C ARG A 250 -16.47 -5.93 3.81
N LEU A 251 -16.95 -5.06 2.92
CA LEU A 251 -16.18 -3.98 2.31
C LEU A 251 -16.61 -2.63 2.90
N LEU A 252 -15.68 -1.92 3.53
CA LEU A 252 -15.96 -0.58 4.08
C LEU A 252 -16.25 0.42 2.96
N TYR A 253 -15.54 0.32 1.85
CA TYR A 253 -15.76 1.22 0.72
C TYR A 253 -17.13 1.10 0.06
N GLU A 254 -17.73 -0.09 0.09
CA GLU A 254 -19.12 -0.28 -0.33
C GLU A 254 -20.07 0.35 0.70
N ALA A 255 -19.85 0.07 2.00
CA ALA A 255 -20.66 0.61 3.09
C ALA A 255 -20.62 2.15 3.18
N TRP A 256 -19.49 2.77 2.83
CA TRP A 256 -19.31 4.23 2.80
C TRP A 256 -19.68 4.87 1.47
N GLY A 257 -20.02 4.07 0.45
CA GLY A 257 -20.42 4.56 -0.86
C GLY A 257 -19.30 5.25 -1.64
N LEU A 258 -18.07 4.73 -1.58
CA LEU A 258 -16.90 5.23 -2.33
C LEU A 258 -16.93 4.88 -3.84
N GLY A 259 -18.12 4.82 -4.43
CA GLY A 259 -18.31 4.66 -5.87
C GLY A 259 -18.07 3.26 -6.44
N LEU A 260 -17.67 2.28 -5.63
CA LEU A 260 -17.40 0.90 -6.07
C LEU A 260 -18.03 -0.12 -5.12
N ASP A 261 -18.83 -1.04 -5.64
CA ASP A 261 -19.35 -2.19 -4.89
C ASP A 261 -18.49 -3.44 -5.10
N GLY A 262 -18.66 -4.44 -4.23
CA GLY A 262 -17.90 -5.68 -4.28
C GLY A 262 -18.12 -6.48 -5.56
N ALA A 263 -19.32 -6.44 -6.15
CA ALA A 263 -19.60 -7.15 -7.39
C ALA A 263 -18.77 -6.57 -8.56
N ARG A 264 -18.72 -5.24 -8.67
CA ARG A 264 -17.93 -4.52 -9.67
C ARG A 264 -16.44 -4.66 -9.41
N PHE A 265 -15.98 -4.49 -8.16
CA PHE A 265 -14.57 -4.69 -7.82
C PHE A 265 -14.10 -6.09 -8.21
N ARG A 266 -14.85 -7.13 -7.81
CA ARG A 266 -14.55 -8.51 -8.17
C ARG A 266 -14.49 -8.72 -9.68
N ALA A 267 -15.45 -8.19 -10.43
CA ALA A 267 -15.46 -8.32 -11.88
C ALA A 267 -14.22 -7.70 -12.55
N LEU A 268 -13.80 -6.52 -12.08
CA LEU A 268 -12.58 -5.84 -12.54
C LEU A 268 -11.32 -6.62 -12.17
N ALA A 269 -11.23 -7.09 -10.93
CA ALA A 269 -10.10 -7.87 -10.45
C ALA A 269 -9.99 -9.20 -11.21
N GLU A 270 -11.08 -9.95 -11.42
CA GLU A 270 -11.08 -11.17 -12.22
C GLU A 270 -10.66 -10.92 -13.68
N ALA A 271 -11.11 -9.81 -14.28
CA ALA A 271 -10.69 -9.43 -15.62
C ALA A 271 -9.19 -9.15 -15.67
N ALA A 272 -8.66 -8.39 -14.71
CA ALA A 272 -7.24 -8.11 -14.61
C ALA A 272 -6.42 -9.39 -14.40
N GLY A 273 -6.87 -10.31 -13.54
CA GLY A 273 -6.21 -11.59 -13.30
C GLY A 273 -6.14 -12.48 -14.55
N ARG A 274 -7.17 -12.45 -15.41
CA ARG A 274 -7.15 -13.12 -16.73
C ARG A 274 -6.18 -12.44 -17.69
N GLU A 275 -6.17 -11.11 -17.73
CA GLU A 275 -5.30 -10.35 -18.62
C GLU A 275 -3.81 -10.48 -18.26
N ILE A 276 -3.48 -10.54 -16.98
CA ILE A 276 -2.12 -10.80 -16.50
C ILE A 276 -1.73 -12.27 -16.75
N GLY A 277 -2.70 -13.18 -16.71
CA GLY A 277 -2.47 -14.62 -16.79
C GLY A 277 -2.49 -15.23 -18.19
N GLY A 278 -3.13 -14.59 -19.15
CA GLY A 278 -3.02 -14.91 -20.57
C GLY A 278 -1.86 -14.12 -21.17
N GLU A 279 -1.08 -14.73 -22.06
CA GLU A 279 -0.15 -13.97 -22.90
C GLU A 279 -0.92 -12.81 -23.54
N ALA A 280 -0.42 -11.58 -23.39
CA ALA A 280 -1.00 -10.41 -24.04
C ALA A 280 -1.21 -10.73 -25.54
N PRO A 281 -2.33 -10.34 -26.17
CA PRO A 281 -2.44 -10.47 -27.61
C PRO A 281 -1.27 -9.70 -28.22
N ALA A 282 -0.47 -10.38 -29.04
CA ALA A 282 0.59 -9.75 -29.82
C ALA A 282 0.00 -8.51 -30.50
N ALA A 283 0.60 -7.35 -30.26
CA ALA A 283 0.21 -6.11 -30.92
C ALA A 283 0.17 -6.36 -32.43
N THR A 284 -0.98 -6.06 -33.04
CA THR A 284 -1.18 -6.12 -34.49
C THR A 284 -0.66 -4.85 -35.14
#